data_AF-A0A925GWG5-F1
#
_entry.id   AF-A0A925GWG5-F1
#
_cell.length_a   1.000
_cell.length_b   1.000
_cell.length_c   1.000
_cell.angle_alpha   90.00
_cell.angle_beta   90.00
_cell.angle_gamma   90.00
#
_symmetry.space_group_name_H-M   'P 1'
#
loop_
_entity.id
_entity.type
_entity.pdbx_description
1 polymer ?
#
loop_
_entity_poly.entity_id
_entity_poly.type
_entity_poly.pdbx_seq_one_letter_code
_entity_poly.pdbx_strand_id
1 'polypeptide(L)'
;MPAKFRLLSVLLIATSICAHAQTAPDLTGDLDPYFDTRFGFPSLDLFTEVAAAGETGVYIGGSFKSVAKLRIQGLTRWDGKRFHNMGVTGPVAAIAAANGFVYAGGSFQVDAGGTIARGIACWDERKSTWSALGTGIGPRTEDRSSGSIRAIAAYGSEVHVAGNFASIDGVAAAGLARWNGSSWSPVVQRV
;
A
#
# COMPACT_ATOMS: atom_id res chain seq x y z
N MET A 1 -8.62 -27.41 -18.64
CA MET A 1 -8.11 -27.49 -17.25
C MET A 1 -6.97 -26.49 -17.13
N PRO A 2 -7.15 -25.27 -16.58
CA PRO A 2 -6.07 -24.31 -16.55
C PRO A 2 -5.13 -24.57 -15.37
N ALA A 3 -3.85 -24.41 -15.68
CA ALA A 3 -2.72 -24.83 -14.89
C ALA A 3 -2.53 -24.01 -13.60
N LYS A 4 -2.04 -24.71 -12.60
CA LYS A 4 -1.64 -24.25 -11.26
C LYS A 4 -0.74 -23.01 -11.35
N PHE A 5 -1.21 -21.91 -10.75
CA PHE A 5 -0.39 -20.79 -10.29
C PHE A 5 0.79 -21.34 -9.47
N ARG A 6 2.02 -21.18 -9.97
CA ARG A 6 3.22 -21.27 -9.14
C ARG A 6 3.78 -19.87 -9.00
N LEU A 7 3.67 -19.35 -7.78
CA LEU A 7 4.44 -18.23 -7.28
C LEU A 7 5.91 -18.43 -7.64
N LEU A 8 6.46 -17.55 -8.48
CA LEU A 8 7.88 -17.25 -8.43
C LEU A 8 8.01 -15.82 -7.92
N SER A 9 8.64 -15.72 -6.75
CA SER A 9 8.83 -14.53 -5.94
C SER A 9 9.56 -13.44 -6.71
N VAL A 10 8.84 -12.45 -7.25
CA VAL A 10 9.44 -11.17 -7.60
C VAL A 10 9.54 -10.35 -6.33
N LEU A 11 10.63 -10.56 -5.60
CA LEU A 11 11.11 -9.66 -4.57
C LEU A 11 11.61 -8.39 -5.26
N LEU A 12 10.70 -7.50 -5.64
CA LEU A 12 11.10 -6.15 -6.07
C LEU A 12 11.41 -5.36 -4.81
N ILE A 13 12.69 -5.33 -4.47
CA ILE A 13 13.26 -4.48 -3.45
C ILE A 13 12.91 -3.03 -3.81
N ALA A 14 11.91 -2.46 -3.13
CA ALA A 14 11.59 -1.03 -3.19
C ALA A 14 12.62 -0.20 -2.39
N THR A 15 13.91 -0.53 -2.47
CA THR A 15 14.98 0.31 -1.93
C THR A 15 15.90 0.74 -3.05
N SER A 16 15.80 2.02 -3.41
CA SER A 16 16.84 2.78 -4.12
C SER A 16 17.40 2.18 -5.41
N ILE A 17 16.66 2.33 -6.51
CA ILE A 17 17.29 2.55 -7.83
C ILE A 17 16.74 3.86 -8.41
N CYS A 18 16.96 4.94 -7.68
CA CYS A 18 17.09 6.26 -8.29
C CYS A 18 18.58 6.58 -8.38
N ALA A 19 19.29 5.86 -9.25
CA ALA A 19 20.64 6.24 -9.66
C ALA A 19 20.88 5.74 -11.09
N HIS A 20 20.72 6.64 -12.07
CA HIS A 20 21.35 6.61 -13.38
C HIS A 20 21.29 5.28 -14.17
N ALA A 21 20.10 4.89 -14.63
CA ALA A 21 20.01 4.00 -15.79
C ALA A 21 20.09 4.85 -17.08
N GLN A 22 21.30 5.28 -17.47
CA GLN A 22 21.49 6.04 -18.72
C GLN A 22 21.50 5.19 -19.98
N THR A 23 21.58 3.86 -19.89
CA THR A 23 21.30 2.94 -21.01
C THR A 23 21.00 1.56 -20.43
N ALA A 24 19.75 1.09 -20.54
CA ALA A 24 19.47 -0.34 -20.40
C ALA A 24 19.67 -0.99 -21.79
N PRO A 25 20.42 -2.10 -21.91
CA PRO A 25 20.55 -2.79 -23.18
C PRO A 25 19.18 -3.29 -23.66
N ASP A 26 18.94 -3.14 -24.95
CA ASP A 26 17.72 -3.60 -25.62
C ASP A 26 17.63 -5.13 -25.52
N LEU A 27 16.80 -5.62 -24.61
CA LEU A 27 16.53 -7.05 -24.42
C LEU A 27 15.26 -7.40 -25.20
N THR A 28 15.39 -7.49 -26.53
CA THR A 28 14.29 -7.81 -27.46
C THR A 28 14.06 -9.32 -27.66
N GLY A 29 14.61 -10.19 -26.80
CA GLY A 29 14.42 -11.63 -26.88
C GLY A 29 13.91 -12.23 -25.57
N ASP A 30 12.70 -12.78 -25.61
CA ASP A 30 12.11 -13.67 -24.58
C ASP A 30 12.07 -13.12 -23.14
N LEU A 31 11.69 -11.85 -22.98
CA LEU A 31 11.46 -11.30 -21.65
C LEU A 31 10.13 -11.79 -21.07
N ASP A 32 10.24 -12.28 -19.84
CA ASP A 32 9.18 -12.39 -18.85
C ASP A 32 8.03 -11.38 -19.13
N PRO A 33 6.79 -11.83 -19.43
CA PRO A 33 5.67 -10.93 -19.72
C PRO A 33 5.33 -9.99 -18.55
N TYR A 34 5.94 -10.21 -17.38
CA TYR A 34 5.79 -9.40 -16.19
C TYR A 34 6.87 -8.31 -16.03
N PHE A 35 7.91 -8.28 -16.87
CA PHE A 35 8.93 -7.24 -16.86
C PHE A 35 8.60 -6.12 -17.85
N ASP A 36 8.39 -4.90 -17.34
CA ASP A 36 8.08 -3.72 -18.16
C ASP A 36 9.19 -2.67 -18.01
N THR A 37 9.73 -2.18 -19.13
CA THR A 37 10.77 -1.14 -19.14
C THR A 37 10.29 0.17 -18.51
N ARG A 38 8.98 0.33 -18.27
CA ARG A 38 8.42 1.45 -17.53
C ARG A 38 8.71 1.47 -16.04
N PHE A 39 9.13 0.36 -15.45
CA PHE A 39 9.68 0.38 -14.09
C PHE A 39 10.91 1.30 -13.97
N GLY A 40 11.55 1.68 -15.09
CA GLY A 40 12.70 2.60 -15.13
C GLY A 40 12.44 4.01 -15.69
N PHE A 41 11.19 4.44 -15.96
CA PHE A 41 10.97 5.81 -16.43
C PHE A 41 11.29 6.83 -15.31
N PRO A 42 11.90 7.99 -15.65
CA PRO A 42 12.14 9.10 -14.72
C PRO A 42 10.84 9.88 -14.38
N SER A 43 9.70 9.20 -14.30
CA SER A 43 8.36 9.80 -14.25
C SER A 43 7.67 9.74 -12.88
N LEU A 44 8.38 9.24 -11.87
CA LEU A 44 8.03 9.39 -10.46
C LEU A 44 8.78 10.61 -9.95
N ASP A 45 8.09 11.73 -9.74
CA ASP A 45 8.76 12.97 -9.35
C ASP A 45 9.30 12.94 -7.90
N LEU A 46 9.03 11.90 -7.08
CA LEU A 46 9.51 11.76 -5.69
C LEU A 46 9.52 10.29 -5.18
N PHE A 47 10.13 10.06 -4.00
CA PHE A 47 10.42 8.78 -3.34
C PHE A 47 9.27 7.76 -3.37
N THR A 48 9.53 6.62 -4.00
CA THR A 48 8.77 5.37 -3.76
C THR A 48 9.24 4.78 -2.44
N GLU A 49 8.32 4.41 -1.56
CA GLU A 49 8.65 3.91 -0.22
C GLU A 49 8.31 2.42 -0.06
N VAL A 50 7.31 1.92 -0.80
CA VAL A 50 6.80 0.56 -0.61
C VAL A 50 6.12 0.03 -1.86
N ALA A 51 6.17 -1.29 -2.06
CA ALA A 51 5.38 -1.98 -3.07
C ALA A 51 4.86 -3.34 -2.56
N ALA A 52 3.72 -3.78 -3.08
CA ALA A 52 3.17 -5.12 -2.83
C ALA A 52 2.51 -5.68 -4.10
N ALA A 53 2.68 -6.97 -4.34
CA ALA A 53 1.99 -7.69 -5.41
C ALA A 53 0.61 -8.17 -4.92
N GLY A 54 -0.46 -7.73 -5.60
CA GLY A 54 -1.82 -8.23 -5.43
C GLY A 54 -2.23 -9.19 -6.56
N GLU A 55 -3.48 -9.62 -6.55
CA GLU A 55 -4.06 -10.47 -7.61
C GLU A 55 -4.21 -9.71 -8.94
N THR A 56 -4.36 -8.38 -8.89
CA THR A 56 -4.65 -7.53 -10.06
C THR A 56 -3.49 -6.67 -10.53
N GLY A 57 -2.32 -6.77 -9.88
CA GLY A 57 -1.13 -6.02 -10.27
C GLY A 57 -0.20 -5.68 -9.11
N VAL A 58 0.76 -4.81 -9.37
CA VAL A 58 1.71 -4.31 -8.37
C VAL A 58 1.24 -2.97 -7.85
N TYR A 59 1.03 -2.87 -6.54
CA TYR A 59 0.66 -1.65 -5.84
C TYR A 59 1.92 -0.95 -5.36
N ILE A 60 2.02 0.34 -5.61
CA ILE A 60 3.21 1.15 -5.36
C ILE A 60 2.80 2.37 -4.56
N GLY A 61 3.36 2.48 -3.35
CA GLY A 61 3.10 3.53 -2.38
C GLY A 61 4.32 4.42 -2.16
N GLY A 62 4.07 5.68 -1.82
CA GLY A 62 5.13 6.60 -1.41
C GLY A 62 4.64 8.04 -1.33
N SER A 63 5.61 8.96 -1.40
CA SER A 63 5.39 10.39 -1.28
C SER A 63 5.44 11.11 -2.64
N PHE A 64 4.82 10.54 -3.67
CA PHE A 64 4.79 11.08 -5.03
C PHE A 64 3.53 11.89 -5.34
N LYS A 65 3.64 12.85 -6.27
CA LYS A 65 2.55 13.74 -6.72
C LYS A 65 2.10 13.47 -8.16
N SER A 66 2.92 12.74 -8.91
CA SER A 66 2.75 12.43 -10.32
C SER A 66 3.38 11.07 -10.61
N VAL A 67 2.77 10.34 -11.54
CA VAL A 67 3.28 9.07 -12.08
C VAL A 67 3.02 9.11 -13.58
N ALA A 68 4.04 8.89 -14.42
CA ALA A 68 3.89 8.87 -15.88
C ALA A 68 3.19 10.13 -16.44
N LYS A 69 3.51 11.31 -15.89
CA LYS A 69 2.88 12.62 -16.21
C LYS A 69 1.39 12.73 -15.87
N LEU A 70 0.81 11.74 -15.18
CA LEU A 70 -0.53 11.80 -14.62
C LEU A 70 -0.46 12.29 -13.18
N ARG A 71 -1.46 13.07 -12.74
CA ARG A 71 -1.59 13.53 -11.35
C ARG A 71 -2.11 12.40 -10.46
N ILE A 72 -1.22 11.47 -10.13
CA ILE A 72 -1.47 10.34 -9.22
C ILE A 72 -0.64 10.58 -7.96
N GLN A 73 -1.28 10.48 -6.80
CA GLN A 73 -0.64 10.75 -5.51
C GLN A 73 -0.69 9.52 -4.63
N GLY A 74 0.34 9.33 -3.80
CA GLY A 74 0.32 8.40 -2.68
C GLY A 74 0.39 6.91 -3.06
N LEU A 75 -0.56 6.44 -3.87
CA LEU A 75 -0.74 5.04 -4.25
C LEU A 75 -1.17 4.90 -5.72
N THR A 76 -0.47 4.03 -6.43
CA THR A 76 -0.82 3.61 -7.80
C THR A 76 -0.79 2.09 -7.93
N ARG A 77 -1.52 1.54 -8.89
CA ARG A 77 -1.43 0.12 -9.28
C ARG A 77 -0.94 -0.01 -10.71
N TRP A 78 0.06 -0.83 -10.92
CA TRP A 78 0.52 -1.31 -12.22
C TRP A 78 -0.21 -2.60 -12.61
N ASP A 79 -0.99 -2.61 -13.69
CA ASP A 79 -1.74 -3.79 -14.16
C ASP A 79 -1.00 -4.64 -15.22
N GLY A 80 0.29 -4.37 -15.45
CA GLY A 80 1.04 -4.96 -16.57
C GLY A 80 0.95 -4.16 -17.87
N LYS A 81 0.06 -3.17 -17.97
CA LYS A 81 -0.14 -2.36 -19.19
C LYS A 81 -0.20 -0.86 -18.94
N ARG A 82 -0.71 -0.41 -17.80
CA ARG A 82 -0.82 1.01 -17.42
C ARG A 82 -0.90 1.20 -15.90
N PHE A 83 -0.59 2.43 -15.47
CA PHE A 83 -0.79 2.86 -14.10
C PHE A 83 -2.25 3.26 -13.87
N HIS A 84 -2.78 2.86 -12.73
CA HIS A 84 -4.11 3.23 -12.24
C HIS A 84 -3.96 4.13 -11.02
N ASN A 85 -4.71 5.24 -11.00
CA ASN A 85 -4.84 6.05 -9.79
C ASN A 85 -5.73 5.31 -8.79
N MET A 86 -5.23 5.08 -7.59
CA MET A 86 -5.98 4.39 -6.55
C MET A 86 -6.78 5.33 -5.66
N GLY A 87 -6.83 6.63 -5.95
CA GLY A 87 -7.69 7.59 -5.23
C GLY A 87 -7.20 7.96 -3.83
N VAL A 88 -5.97 7.60 -3.49
CA VAL A 88 -5.34 7.97 -2.20
C VAL A 88 -4.71 9.35 -2.32
N THR A 89 -4.91 10.19 -1.30
CA THR A 89 -4.27 11.51 -1.21
C THR A 89 -3.39 11.57 0.04
N GLY A 90 -2.09 11.77 -0.16
CA GLY A 90 -1.08 11.82 0.89
C GLY A 90 -0.13 10.61 0.89
N PRO A 91 0.90 10.62 1.75
CA PRO A 91 1.94 9.59 1.76
C PRO A 91 1.41 8.20 2.17
N VAL A 92 1.82 7.18 1.41
CA VAL A 92 1.64 5.76 1.76
C VAL A 92 3.00 5.15 2.08
N ALA A 93 3.19 4.80 3.34
CA ALA A 93 4.45 4.27 3.87
C ALA A 93 4.46 2.74 4.02
N ALA A 94 3.29 2.10 4.01
CA ALA A 94 3.15 0.66 4.17
C ALA A 94 2.06 0.11 3.26
N ILE A 95 2.32 -1.05 2.65
CA ILE A 95 1.33 -1.82 1.89
C ILE A 95 1.48 -3.30 2.24
N ALA A 96 0.37 -3.99 2.45
CA ALA A 96 0.33 -5.45 2.53
C ALA A 96 -0.80 -5.99 1.65
N ALA A 97 -0.53 -7.02 0.87
CA ALA A 97 -1.55 -7.71 0.08
C ALA A 97 -1.79 -9.12 0.65
N ALA A 98 -3.04 -9.48 0.88
CA ALA A 98 -3.42 -10.80 1.36
C ALA A 98 -4.87 -11.13 0.95
N ASN A 99 -5.10 -12.36 0.46
CA ASN A 99 -6.43 -12.92 0.21
C ASN A 99 -7.35 -12.06 -0.69
N GLY A 100 -6.80 -11.42 -1.73
CA GLY A 100 -7.55 -10.53 -2.64
C GLY A 100 -7.84 -9.14 -2.06
N PHE A 101 -7.21 -8.80 -0.94
CA PHE A 101 -7.26 -7.48 -0.33
C PHE A 101 -5.88 -6.83 -0.32
N VAL A 102 -5.85 -5.52 -0.49
CA VAL A 102 -4.64 -4.70 -0.34
C VAL A 102 -4.86 -3.66 0.75
N TYR A 103 -4.07 -3.74 1.80
CA TYR A 103 -4.08 -2.80 2.92
C TYR A 103 -3.03 -1.73 2.67
N ALA A 104 -3.43 -0.46 2.72
CA ALA A 104 -2.55 0.68 2.60
C ALA A 104 -2.47 1.42 3.94
N GLY A 105 -1.26 1.77 4.37
CA GLY A 105 -0.95 2.47 5.61
C GLY A 105 -0.05 3.67 5.37
N GLY A 106 -0.28 4.76 6.11
CA GLY A 106 0.52 5.98 5.99
C GLY A 106 -0.12 7.16 6.71
N SER A 107 0.08 8.35 6.14
CA SER A 107 -0.50 9.62 6.60
C SER A 107 -1.41 10.22 5.53
N PHE A 108 -2.28 9.37 4.95
CA PHE A 108 -3.15 9.69 3.83
C PHE A 108 -4.64 9.72 4.19
N GLN A 109 -5.47 10.11 3.22
CA GLN A 109 -6.93 9.97 3.24
C GLN A 109 -7.45 9.34 1.93
N VAL A 110 -8.52 8.54 2.02
CA VAL A 110 -9.31 8.06 0.86
C VAL A 110 -10.80 8.03 1.20
N ASP A 111 -11.66 8.18 0.20
CA ASP A 111 -13.10 7.97 0.31
C ASP A 111 -13.42 6.48 0.08
N ALA A 112 -13.96 5.83 1.10
CA ALA A 112 -14.26 4.42 1.15
C ALA A 112 -15.77 4.21 1.28
N GLY A 113 -16.48 4.33 0.16
CA GLY A 113 -17.92 4.03 0.09
C GLY A 113 -18.79 4.92 0.97
N GLY A 114 -18.48 6.23 1.05
CA GLY A 114 -19.22 7.19 1.87
C GLY A 114 -18.67 7.36 3.29
N THR A 115 -17.64 6.59 3.66
CA THR A 115 -16.86 6.80 4.89
C THR A 115 -15.44 7.19 4.52
N ILE A 116 -14.89 8.21 5.19
CA ILE A 116 -13.49 8.59 4.99
C ILE A 116 -12.59 7.64 5.77
N ALA A 117 -11.66 6.96 5.08
CA ALA A 117 -10.61 6.19 5.72
C ALA A 117 -9.33 7.04 5.85
N ARG A 118 -8.77 7.15 7.06
CA ARG A 118 -7.58 7.95 7.37
C ARG A 118 -6.42 7.06 7.79
N GLY A 119 -5.29 7.15 7.10
CA GLY A 119 -4.02 6.50 7.47
C GLY A 119 -4.00 4.96 7.40
N ILE A 120 -5.15 4.29 7.32
CA ILE A 120 -5.30 2.86 7.06
C ILE A 120 -6.58 2.62 6.24
N ALA A 121 -6.47 1.87 5.15
CA ALA A 121 -7.61 1.51 4.31
C ALA A 121 -7.39 0.14 3.64
N CYS A 122 -8.47 -0.53 3.25
CA CYS A 122 -8.44 -1.82 2.57
C CYS A 122 -9.08 -1.69 1.19
N TRP A 123 -8.38 -2.15 0.16
CA TRP A 123 -8.86 -2.27 -1.21
C TRP A 123 -9.29 -3.71 -1.47
N ASP A 124 -10.57 -3.91 -1.81
CA ASP A 124 -11.08 -5.19 -2.31
C ASP A 124 -10.78 -5.27 -3.81
N GLU A 125 -9.84 -6.13 -4.21
CA GLU A 125 -9.42 -6.24 -5.61
C GLU A 125 -10.54 -6.76 -6.51
N ARG A 126 -11.45 -7.56 -5.98
CA ARG A 126 -12.54 -8.18 -6.74
C ARG A 126 -13.66 -7.20 -7.01
N LYS A 127 -13.98 -6.36 -6.03
CA LYS A 127 -15.01 -5.32 -6.15
C LYS A 127 -14.48 -4.02 -6.74
N SER A 128 -13.16 -3.85 -6.72
CA SER A 128 -12.50 -2.58 -7.04
C SER A 128 -13.04 -1.42 -6.19
N THR A 129 -13.11 -1.65 -4.87
CA THR A 129 -13.64 -0.67 -3.91
C THR A 129 -12.75 -0.57 -2.68
N TRP A 130 -12.60 0.66 -2.16
CA TRP A 130 -12.01 0.91 -0.85
C TRP A 130 -13.04 0.71 0.27
N SER A 131 -12.58 0.17 1.40
CA SER A 131 -13.28 0.12 2.68
C SER A 131 -12.37 0.63 3.81
N ALA A 132 -12.95 1.32 4.78
CA ALA A 132 -12.27 1.62 6.04
C ALA A 132 -12.10 0.33 6.87
N LEU A 133 -11.11 0.32 7.77
CA LEU A 133 -11.05 -0.64 8.87
C LEU A 133 -11.66 0.04 10.10
N GLY A 134 -12.76 -0.51 10.63
CA GLY A 134 -13.50 0.09 11.74
C GLY A 134 -14.29 1.32 11.29
N THR A 135 -14.35 2.36 12.11
CA THR A 135 -15.15 3.57 11.81
C THR A 135 -14.48 4.53 10.81
N GLY A 136 -13.24 4.26 10.40
CA GLY A 136 -12.43 5.14 9.55
C GLY A 136 -11.64 6.21 10.31
N ILE A 137 -11.80 6.27 11.64
CA ILE A 137 -10.91 7.06 12.49
C ILE A 137 -9.53 6.38 12.52
N GLY A 138 -8.60 6.99 11.80
CA GLY A 138 -7.22 6.54 11.68
C GLY A 138 -6.38 6.64 12.95
N PRO A 139 -5.06 6.33 12.85
CA PRO A 139 -4.11 6.48 13.94
C PRO A 139 -4.08 7.93 14.48
N ARG A 140 -3.99 8.06 15.81
CA ARG A 140 -3.89 9.34 16.54
C ARG A 140 -2.75 9.30 17.54
N THR A 141 -2.00 10.37 17.65
CA THR A 141 -0.96 10.59 18.69
C THR A 141 -1.59 11.03 20.03
N GLU A 142 -0.78 11.14 21.08
CA GLU A 142 -1.25 11.54 22.43
C GLU A 142 -1.89 12.93 22.46
N ASP A 143 -1.37 13.86 21.65
CA ASP A 143 -1.92 15.22 21.46
C ASP A 143 -3.15 15.24 20.54
N ARG A 144 -3.67 14.07 20.13
CA ARG A 144 -4.81 13.87 19.23
C ARG A 144 -4.58 14.37 17.79
N SER A 145 -3.34 14.69 17.41
CA SER A 145 -3.00 14.94 16.01
C SER A 145 -3.00 13.63 15.20
N SER A 146 -2.87 13.74 13.88
CA SER A 146 -2.88 12.57 12.98
C SER A 146 -1.60 11.76 13.17
N GLY A 147 -1.75 10.50 13.55
CA GLY A 147 -0.66 9.53 13.57
C GLY A 147 -0.35 8.99 12.18
N SER A 148 0.65 8.12 12.10
CA SER A 148 1.03 7.45 10.85
C SER A 148 1.26 5.96 11.06
N ILE A 149 0.77 5.16 10.11
CA ILE A 149 1.14 3.74 9.99
C ILE A 149 2.41 3.66 9.14
N ARG A 150 3.44 2.97 9.66
CA ARG A 150 4.74 2.78 8.99
C ARG A 150 5.01 1.33 8.59
N ALA A 151 4.26 0.38 9.14
CA ALA A 151 4.33 -1.02 8.75
C ALA A 151 2.96 -1.68 8.86
N ILE A 152 2.68 -2.60 7.93
CA ILE A 152 1.50 -3.46 7.95
C ILE A 152 1.95 -4.89 7.69
N ALA A 153 1.42 -5.83 8.47
CA ALA A 153 1.48 -7.25 8.19
C ALA A 153 0.07 -7.81 8.16
N ALA A 154 -0.31 -8.47 7.06
CA ALA A 154 -1.61 -9.13 6.91
C ALA A 154 -1.42 -10.64 6.81
N TYR A 155 -2.16 -11.39 7.62
CA TYR A 155 -2.14 -12.85 7.61
C TYR A 155 -3.55 -13.39 7.87
N GLY A 156 -4.08 -14.18 6.94
CA GLY A 156 -5.46 -14.64 7.02
C GLY A 156 -6.44 -13.46 7.02
N SER A 157 -7.27 -13.37 8.06
CA SER A 157 -8.18 -12.24 8.30
C SER A 157 -7.61 -11.18 9.25
N GLU A 158 -6.39 -11.37 9.75
CA GLU A 158 -5.78 -10.49 10.72
C GLU A 158 -4.84 -9.49 10.06
N VAL A 159 -4.86 -8.26 10.58
CA VAL A 159 -3.95 -7.20 10.13
C VAL A 159 -3.28 -6.59 11.34
N HIS A 160 -1.97 -6.57 11.36
CA HIS A 160 -1.16 -5.91 12.36
C HIS A 160 -0.60 -4.63 11.76
N VAL A 161 -0.70 -3.54 12.51
CA VAL A 161 -0.20 -2.23 12.09
C VAL A 161 0.76 -1.69 13.14
N ALA A 162 1.86 -1.11 12.68
CA ALA A 162 2.82 -0.44 13.53
C ALA A 162 3.17 0.96 13.00
N GLY A 163 3.49 1.89 13.90
CA GLY A 163 3.82 3.25 13.52
C GLY A 163 3.86 4.24 14.67
N ASN A 164 3.69 5.53 14.35
CA ASN A 164 3.63 6.60 15.34
C ASN A 164 2.16 6.93 15.62
N PHE A 165 1.62 6.34 16.69
CA PHE A 165 0.30 6.62 17.22
C PHE A 165 0.18 6.11 18.67
N ALA A 166 -0.73 6.70 19.42
CA ALA A 166 -1.16 6.30 20.77
C ALA A 166 -2.53 5.60 20.77
N SER A 167 -3.33 5.80 19.73
CA SER A 167 -4.60 5.10 19.54
C SER A 167 -4.96 4.95 18.06
N ILE A 168 -5.84 4.01 17.77
CA ILE A 168 -6.45 3.81 16.45
C ILE A 168 -7.93 3.49 16.64
N ASP A 169 -8.80 4.19 15.93
CA ASP A 169 -10.26 4.03 16.04
C ASP A 169 -10.79 4.10 17.49
N GLY A 170 -10.19 4.97 18.31
CA GLY A 170 -10.50 5.12 19.74
C GLY A 170 -9.90 4.06 20.66
N VAL A 171 -9.27 3.01 20.11
CA VAL A 171 -8.59 1.97 20.88
C VAL A 171 -7.16 2.42 21.21
N ALA A 172 -6.85 2.52 22.51
CA ALA A 172 -5.50 2.82 22.97
C ALA A 172 -4.52 1.70 22.56
N ALA A 173 -3.49 2.06 21.82
CA ALA A 173 -2.48 1.15 21.30
C ALA A 173 -1.17 1.94 21.08
N ALA A 174 -0.10 1.56 21.78
CA ALA A 174 1.17 2.28 21.80
C ALA A 174 1.99 2.00 20.54
N GLY A 175 1.50 2.43 19.39
CA GLY A 175 2.16 2.28 18.09
C GLY A 175 2.11 0.87 17.52
N LEU A 176 1.38 -0.06 18.14
CA LEU A 176 1.19 -1.43 17.65
C LEU A 176 -0.24 -1.92 17.96
N ALA A 177 -1.00 -2.21 16.91
CA ALA A 177 -2.39 -2.65 17.01
C ALA A 177 -2.68 -3.83 16.06
N ARG A 178 -3.67 -4.63 16.42
CA ARG A 178 -4.19 -5.76 15.64
C ARG A 178 -5.67 -5.54 15.31
N TRP A 179 -6.01 -5.71 14.04
CA TRP A 179 -7.35 -5.83 13.51
C TRP A 179 -7.68 -7.31 13.29
N ASN A 180 -8.82 -7.77 13.79
CA ASN A 180 -9.26 -9.17 13.69
C ASN A 180 -10.29 -9.42 12.57
N GLY A 181 -10.61 -8.40 11.77
CA GLY A 181 -11.69 -8.42 10.78
C GLY A 181 -12.90 -7.56 11.15
N SER A 182 -13.06 -7.21 12.44
CA SER A 182 -14.20 -6.41 12.93
C SER A 182 -13.84 -5.37 14.00
N SER A 183 -12.76 -5.55 14.75
CA SER A 183 -12.33 -4.60 15.78
C SER A 183 -10.81 -4.51 15.93
N TRP A 184 -10.36 -3.32 16.35
CA TRP A 184 -8.98 -3.05 16.75
C TRP A 184 -8.73 -3.49 18.20
N SER A 185 -7.54 -3.99 18.47
CA SER A 185 -7.05 -4.37 19.80
C SER A 185 -5.56 -4.04 19.93
N PRO A 186 -5.07 -3.65 21.12
CA PRO A 186 -3.63 -3.51 21.33
C PRO A 186 -2.96 -4.89 21.31
N VAL A 187 -1.75 -4.96 20.75
CA VAL A 187 -0.93 -6.20 20.79
C VAL A 187 -0.19 -6.34 22.11
N VAL A 188 0.18 -5.21 22.71
CA VAL A 188 0.82 -5.14 24.02
C VAL A 188 -0.16 -4.56 25.04
N GLN A 189 -0.37 -5.26 26.14
CA GLN A 189 -1.10 -4.71 27.29
C GLN A 189 -0.15 -3.78 28.04
N ARG A 190 -0.61 -2.56 28.38
CA ARG A 190 0.11 -1.73 29.35
C ARG A 190 0.02 -2.47 30.69
N VAL A 191 1.17 -2.95 31.17
CA VAL A 191 1.33 -3.50 32.53
C VAL A 191 1.36 -2.34 33.53
#